data_AF-A0A2E2VXT0-F1
#
_entry.id   AF-A0A2E2VXT0-F1
#
_cell.length_a   1.000
_cell.length_b   1.000
_cell.length_c   1.000
_cell.angle_alpha   90.00
_cell.angle_beta   90.00
_cell.angle_gamma   90.00
#
_symmetry.space_group_name_H-M   'P 1'
#
loop_
_entity.id
_entity.type
_entity.pdbx_description
1 polymer ?
#
loop_
_entity_poly.entity_id
_entity_poly.type
_entity_poly.pdbx_seq_one_letter_code
_entity_poly.pdbx_strand_id
1 'polypeptide(L)'
;MASKIRETKEKLALIKRLKKDDAWKFLQEIMKEEILTAAYNLSSDPKTSVDELNWRRGALWASKKLIEMPSVLEVKLENDLMMQTLEAEDKINQDATASK
;
A
#
# COMPACT_ATOMS: atom_id res chain seq x y z
N MET A 1 -14.19 -17.61 -9.97
CA MET A 1 -14.52 -16.50 -9.04
C MET A 1 -14.16 -16.84 -7.59
N ALA A 2 -14.61 -17.97 -7.04
CA ALA A 2 -14.28 -18.37 -5.66
C ALA A 2 -12.78 -18.36 -5.34
N SER A 3 -11.93 -18.82 -6.27
CA SER A 3 -10.46 -18.78 -6.11
C SER A 3 -9.89 -17.37 -5.98
N LYS A 4 -10.43 -16.39 -6.73
CA LYS A 4 -9.94 -15.00 -6.74
C LYS A 4 -10.32 -14.26 -5.45
N ILE A 5 -11.55 -14.49 -4.98
CA ILE A 5 -12.02 -13.96 -3.69
C ILE A 5 -11.17 -14.54 -2.54
N ARG A 6 -10.91 -15.86 -2.56
CA ARG A 6 -10.05 -16.51 -1.56
C ARG A 6 -8.64 -15.92 -1.55
N GLU A 7 -8.02 -15.80 -2.72
CA GLU A 7 -6.69 -15.22 -2.85
C GLU A 7 -6.64 -13.77 -2.34
N THR A 8 -7.65 -12.96 -2.65
CA THR A 8 -7.74 -11.57 -2.17
C THR A 8 -7.86 -11.51 -0.63
N LYS A 9 -8.66 -12.40 -0.03
CA LYS A 9 -8.76 -12.53 1.43
C LYS A 9 -7.44 -12.94 2.08
N GLU A 10 -6.71 -13.89 1.48
CA GLU A 10 -5.39 -14.32 1.97
C GLU A 10 -4.38 -13.17 1.92
N LYS A 11 -4.31 -12.43 0.80
CA LYS A 11 -3.46 -11.23 0.69
C LYS A 11 -3.81 -10.15 1.71
N LEU A 12 -5.11 -9.88 1.90
CA LEU A 12 -5.57 -8.90 2.88
C LEU A 12 -5.19 -9.30 4.32
N ALA A 13 -5.30 -10.59 4.65
CA ALA A 13 -4.88 -11.11 5.96
C ALA A 13 -3.38 -10.94 6.18
N LEU A 14 -2.54 -11.20 5.17
CA LEU A 14 -1.09 -10.99 5.25
C LEU A 14 -0.76 -9.52 5.54
N ILE A 15 -1.38 -8.58 4.84
CA ILE A 15 -1.15 -7.14 5.04
C ILE A 15 -1.65 -6.66 6.40
N LYS A 16 -2.84 -7.11 6.83
CA LYS A 16 -3.38 -6.79 8.17
C LYS A 16 -2.48 -7.32 9.28
N ARG A 17 -1.87 -8.49 9.10
CA ARG A 17 -0.87 -9.03 10.03
C ARG A 17 0.39 -8.19 10.04
N LEU A 18 0.96 -7.88 8.87
CA LEU A 18 2.16 -7.06 8.75
C LEU A 18 2.02 -5.71 9.46
N LYS A 19 0.88 -5.03 9.30
CA LYS A 19 0.61 -3.74 9.97
C LYS A 19 0.61 -3.81 11.51
N LYS A 20 0.25 -4.97 12.07
CA LYS A 20 0.20 -5.19 13.53
C LYS A 20 1.52 -5.70 14.08
N ASP A 21 2.36 -6.26 13.22
CA ASP A 21 3.64 -6.87 13.54
C ASP A 21 4.62 -5.84 14.12
N ASP A 22 5.24 -6.18 15.24
CA ASP A 22 6.18 -5.29 15.93
C ASP A 22 7.50 -5.14 15.15
N ALA A 23 7.92 -6.16 14.40
CA ALA A 23 9.11 -6.06 13.56
C ALA A 23 8.89 -5.04 12.43
N TRP A 24 7.68 -4.97 11.87
CA TRP A 24 7.35 -3.95 10.88
C TRP A 24 7.31 -2.55 11.49
N LYS A 25 6.72 -2.38 12.69
CA LYS A 25 6.72 -1.08 13.38
C LYS A 25 8.13 -0.59 13.66
N PHE A 26 9.01 -1.48 14.15
CA PHE A 26 10.42 -1.17 14.37
C PHE A 26 11.11 -0.74 13.07
N LEU A 27 10.91 -1.47 11.97
CA LEU A 27 11.44 -1.05 10.66
C LEU A 27 10.87 0.31 10.22
N GLN A 28 9.59 0.57 10.44
CA GLN A 28 8.99 1.86 10.12
C GLN A 28 9.60 3.02 10.92
N GLU A 29 9.99 2.80 12.18
CA GLU A 29 10.67 3.80 12.99
C GLU A 29 12.05 4.12 12.42
N ILE A 30 12.88 3.10 12.18
CA ILE A 30 14.20 3.27 11.56
C ILE A 30 14.10 3.96 10.20
N MET A 31 13.17 3.55 9.34
CA MET A 31 12.98 4.18 8.03
C MET A 31 12.58 5.66 8.14
N LYS A 32 11.77 6.05 9.15
CA LYS A 32 11.40 7.45 9.36
C LYS A 32 12.60 8.29 9.81
N GLU A 33 13.44 7.75 10.68
CA GLU A 33 14.67 8.41 11.16
C GLU A 33 15.65 8.65 10.01
N GLU A 34 15.84 7.65 9.14
CA GLU A 34 16.71 7.76 7.96
C GLU A 34 16.17 8.79 6.96
N ILE A 35 14.85 8.80 6.70
CA ILE A 35 14.22 9.82 5.84
C ILE A 35 14.39 11.22 6.43
N LEU A 36 14.22 11.37 7.75
CA LEU A 36 14.39 12.65 8.43
C LEU A 36 15.84 13.14 8.31
N THR A 37 16.80 12.25 8.50
CA THR A 37 18.23 12.53 8.33
C THR A 37 18.54 12.96 6.89
N ALA A 38 18.02 12.24 5.90
CA ALA A 38 18.17 12.60 4.50
C ALA A 38 17.53 13.96 4.17
N ALA A 39 16.40 14.31 4.80
CA ALA A 39 15.76 15.61 4.64
C ALA A 39 16.60 16.75 5.26
N TYR A 40 17.22 16.53 6.42
CA TYR A 40 18.15 17.50 7.01
C TYR A 40 19.39 17.71 6.12
N ASN A 41 19.95 16.63 5.58
CA ASN A 41 21.08 16.69 4.65
C ASN A 41 20.72 17.43 3.36
N LEU A 42 19.47 17.33 2.90
CA LEU A 42 18.98 18.10 1.76
C LEU A 42 18.95 19.61 2.02
N SER A 43 18.64 20.02 3.25
CA SER A 43 18.53 21.43 3.64
C SER A 43 19.86 22.11 3.97
N SER A 44 20.93 21.33 4.19
CA SER A 44 22.19 21.81 4.76
C SER A 44 23.32 22.01 3.74
N ASP A 45 23.16 21.59 2.48
CA ASP A 45 24.15 21.81 1.43
C ASP A 45 23.75 22.98 0.49
N PRO A 46 24.34 24.18 0.69
CA PRO A 46 24.04 25.36 -0.13
C PRO A 46 24.61 25.30 -1.56
N LYS A 47 25.38 24.27 -1.92
CA LYS A 47 25.96 24.10 -3.27
C LYS A 47 25.19 23.11 -4.16
N THR A 48 24.03 22.62 -3.69
CA THR A 48 23.20 21.67 -4.44
C THR A 48 22.56 22.35 -5.66
N SER A 49 22.70 21.77 -6.84
CA SER A 49 22.02 22.26 -8.05
C SER A 49 20.50 22.09 -7.92
N VAL A 50 19.72 22.88 -8.66
CA VAL A 50 18.25 22.78 -8.64
C VAL A 50 17.76 21.40 -9.10
N ASP A 51 18.43 20.79 -10.07
CA ASP A 51 18.09 19.46 -10.57
C ASP A 51 18.35 18.37 -9.53
N GLU A 52 19.52 18.42 -8.86
CA GLU A 52 19.86 17.50 -7.78
C GLU A 52 18.89 17.64 -6.59
N LEU A 53 18.52 18.88 -6.24
CA LEU A 53 17.53 19.17 -5.22
C LEU A 53 16.17 18.53 -5.56
N ASN A 54 15.71 18.65 -6.80
CA ASN A 54 14.45 18.07 -7.26
C ASN A 54 14.51 16.53 -7.27
N TRP A 55 15.62 15.94 -7.71
CA TRP A 55 15.82 14.50 -7.67
C TRP A 55 15.74 13.94 -6.24
N ARG A 56 16.47 14.57 -5.29
CA ARG A 56 16.45 14.18 -3.88
C ARG A 56 15.07 14.35 -3.24
N ARG A 57 14.31 15.40 -3.59
CA ARG A 57 12.91 15.56 -3.17
C ARG A 57 12.03 14.40 -3.66
N GLY A 58 12.22 13.97 -4.90
CA GLY A 58 11.56 12.78 -5.46
C GLY A 58 11.89 11.50 -4.68
N ALA A 59 13.17 11.31 -4.35
CA ALA A 59 13.63 10.16 -3.57
C ALA A 59 13.02 10.16 -2.14
N LEU A 60 12.97 11.31 -1.47
CA LEU A 60 12.32 11.45 -0.16
C LEU A 60 10.82 11.14 -0.23
N TRP A 61 10.13 11.64 -1.26
CA TRP A 61 8.72 11.36 -1.46
C TRP A 61 8.46 9.87 -1.69
N ALA A 62 9.26 9.21 -2.53
CA ALA A 62 9.15 7.78 -2.78
C ALA A 62 9.38 6.96 -1.50
N SER A 63 10.41 7.32 -0.72
CA SER A 63 10.73 6.67 0.56
C SER A 63 9.56 6.77 1.55
N LYS A 64 8.93 7.95 1.65
CA LYS A 64 7.71 8.13 2.46
C LYS A 64 6.58 7.20 1.99
N LYS A 65 6.39 7.05 0.67
CA LYS A 65 5.36 6.16 0.12
C LYS A 65 5.61 4.68 0.41
N LEU A 66 6.86 4.25 0.52
CA LEU A 66 7.19 2.88 0.90
C LEU A 66 6.72 2.54 2.32
N ILE A 67 6.89 3.47 3.27
CA ILE A 67 6.42 3.30 4.66
C ILE A 67 4.89 3.17 4.73
N GLU A 68 4.18 3.91 3.88
CA GLU A 68 2.71 3.92 3.81
C GLU A 68 2.13 2.70 3.08
N MET A 69 2.97 1.90 2.40
CA MET A 69 2.54 0.88 1.45
C MET A 69 1.59 -0.17 2.02
N PRO A 70 1.77 -0.71 3.25
CA PRO A 70 0.82 -1.67 3.81
C PRO A 70 -0.59 -1.09 3.97
N SER A 71 -0.70 0.17 4.38
CA SER A 71 -2.00 0.85 4.51
C SER A 71 -2.65 1.07 3.14
N VAL A 72 -1.87 1.47 2.13
CA VAL A 72 -2.36 1.64 0.76
C VAL A 72 -2.84 0.31 0.18
N LEU A 73 -2.07 -0.76 0.39
CA LEU A 73 -2.43 -2.11 -0.08
C LEU A 73 -3.67 -2.65 0.61
N GLU A 74 -3.84 -2.41 1.92
CA GLU A 74 -5.03 -2.82 2.64
C GLU A 74 -6.30 -2.22 2.02
N VAL A 75 -6.35 -0.91 1.83
CA VAL A 75 -7.50 -0.21 1.22
C VAL A 75 -7.78 -0.75 -0.18
N LYS A 76 -6.72 -0.96 -0.98
CA LYS A 76 -6.88 -1.51 -2.33
C LYS A 76 -7.49 -2.91 -2.31
N LEU A 77 -6.99 -3.78 -1.43
CA LEU A 77 -7.47 -5.16 -1.31
C LEU A 77 -8.88 -5.24 -0.74
N GLU A 78 -9.27 -4.32 0.15
CA GLU A 78 -10.65 -4.20 0.65
C GLU A 78 -11.61 -3.81 -0.48
N ASN A 79 -11.23 -2.83 -1.30
CA ASN A 79 -12.00 -2.44 -2.48
C ASN A 79 -12.10 -3.58 -3.50
N ASP A 80 -10.98 -4.25 -3.79
CA ASP A 80 -10.95 -5.39 -4.71
C ASP A 80 -11.85 -6.53 -4.21
N LEU A 81 -11.86 -6.80 -2.90
CA LEU A 81 -12.71 -7.83 -2.30
C LEU A 81 -14.20 -7.47 -2.38
N MET A 82 -14.54 -6.21 -2.10
CA MET A 82 -15.91 -5.68 -2.22
C MET A 82 -16.43 -5.87 -3.65
N MET A 83 -15.67 -5.39 -4.64
CA MET A 83 -16.04 -5.50 -6.06
C MET A 83 -16.20 -6.95 -6.51
N GLN A 84 -15.27 -7.83 -6.14
CA GLN A 84 -15.35 -9.25 -6.49
C GLN A 84 -16.55 -9.97 -5.85
N THR A 85 -16.99 -9.51 -4.68
CA THR A 85 -18.16 -10.08 -3.99
C THR A 85 -19.45 -9.65 -4.69
N LEU A 86 -19.57 -8.36 -5.02
CA LEU A 86 -20.70 -7.82 -5.79
C LEU A 86 -20.84 -8.52 -7.16
N GLU A 87 -19.73 -8.67 -7.89
CA GLU A 87 -19.73 -9.38 -9.18
C GLU A 87 -20.16 -10.85 -9.07
N ALA A 88 -19.88 -11.49 -7.94
CA ALA A 88 -20.30 -12.87 -7.70
C ALA A 88 -21.81 -12.96 -7.38
N GLU A 89 -22.33 -12.01 -6.59
CA GLU A 89 -23.75 -11.89 -6.26
C GLU A 89 -24.59 -11.60 -7.51
N ASP A 90 -24.15 -10.67 -8.36
CA ASP A 90 -24.84 -10.32 -9.61
C ASP A 90 -24.99 -11.53 -10.55
N LYS A 91 -23.94 -12.36 -10.67
CA LYS A 91 -23.99 -13.56 -11.51
C LYS A 91 -24.93 -14.62 -10.97
N ILE A 92 -24.93 -14.84 -9.66
CA ILE A 92 -25.87 -15.77 -9.01
C ILE A 92 -27.32 -15.33 -9.29
N ASN A 93 -27.60 -14.02 -9.19
CA ASN A 93 -28.92 -13.48 -9.47
C ASN A 93 -29.32 -13.62 -10.94
N GLN A 94 -28.39 -13.39 -11.89
CA GLN A 94 -28.63 -13.57 -13.32
C GLN A 94 -28.93 -15.04 -13.68
N ASP A 95 -28.14 -15.98 -13.16
CA ASP A 95 -28.32 -17.42 -13.39
C ASP A 95 -29.67 -17.92 -12.82
N ALA A 96 -30.10 -17.37 -11.68
CA ALA A 96 -31.38 -17.69 -11.06
C ALA A 96 -32.59 -17.13 -11.85
N THR A 97 -32.43 -15.99 -12.53
CA THR A 97 -33.47 -15.43 -13.41
C THR A 97 -33.52 -16.08 -14.79
N ALA A 98 -32.40 -16.58 -15.31
CA ALA A 98 -32.35 -17.27 -16.61
C ALA A 98 -32.87 -18.73 -16.56
N SER A 99 -33.00 -19.29 -15.36
CA SER A 99 -33.52 -20.65 -15.13
C SER A 99 -35.04 -20.70 -14.87
N LYS A 100 -35.75 -19.56 -15.00
CA LYS A 100 -37.22 -19.44 -14.92
C LYS A 100 -37.80 -19.12 -16.28
#